data_AF-A0A090B372-F1
#
_entry.id   AF-A0A090B372-F1
#
_cell.length_a   1.000
_cell.length_b   1.000
_cell.length_c   1.000
_cell.angle_alpha   90.00
_cell.angle_beta   90.00
_cell.angle_gamma   90.00
#
_symmetry.space_group_name_H-M   'P 1'
#
loop_
_entity.id
_entity.type
_entity.pdbx_description
1 polymer ?
#
loop_
_entity_poly.entity_id
_entity_poly.type
_entity_poly.pdbx_seq_one_letter_code
_entity_poly.pdbx_strand_id
1 'polypeptide(L)'
;MILYVCSYVLRKPFFSEKRVDLKEIGWEKLSNIVKKVFSCGGSIIIHKTDADYSEESEQLVYSDIDSYSMVCDSRYGYLFGCSISENEEYPAGTYLRLVNRKTKNPDEIYIFEPHEDEWKAKYVNQDLELALNLFKDIYEYGDLLEDSNIMLE
;
A
#
# COMPACT_ATOMS: atom_id res chain seq x y z
N MET A 1 -14.94 -13.64 -7.25
CA MET A 1 -15.40 -12.95 -6.00
C MET A 1 -14.38 -11.89 -5.62
N ILE A 2 -14.79 -10.63 -5.39
CA ILE A 2 -13.82 -9.59 -4.98
C ILE A 2 -13.39 -9.78 -3.53
N LEU A 3 -12.08 -9.91 -3.33
CA LEU A 3 -11.40 -9.95 -2.04
C LEU A 3 -10.37 -8.82 -1.94
N TYR A 4 -10.05 -8.46 -0.70
CA TYR A 4 -8.95 -7.54 -0.40
C TYR A 4 -7.94 -8.28 0.46
N VAL A 5 -6.74 -8.45 -0.07
CA VAL A 5 -5.69 -9.24 0.57
C VAL A 5 -4.46 -8.39 0.81
N CYS A 6 -3.92 -8.48 2.02
CA CYS A 6 -2.74 -7.74 2.46
C CYS A 6 -1.49 -8.62 2.37
N SER A 7 -0.42 -8.05 1.82
CA SER A 7 0.94 -8.57 1.93
C SER A 7 1.81 -7.52 2.59
N TYR A 8 2.67 -7.90 3.54
CA TYR A 8 3.54 -6.95 4.21
C TYR A 8 4.88 -7.53 4.59
N VAL A 9 5.86 -6.65 4.73
CA VAL A 9 7.23 -6.94 5.12
C VAL A 9 7.64 -5.95 6.20
N LEU A 10 8.21 -6.46 7.30
CA LEU A 10 8.92 -5.69 8.31
C LEU A 10 10.41 -5.89 8.11
N ARG A 11 11.22 -4.83 8.27
CA ARG A 11 12.68 -4.93 8.13
C ARG A 11 13.40 -5.24 9.43
N LYS A 12 12.92 -4.72 10.56
CA LYS A 12 13.60 -4.84 11.86
C LYS A 12 12.61 -5.15 13.00
N PRO A 13 12.52 -6.41 13.47
CA PRO A 13 13.11 -7.63 12.90
C PRO A 13 12.51 -7.97 11.52
N PHE A 14 13.22 -8.77 10.72
CA PHE A 14 12.70 -9.21 9.43
C PHE A 14 11.50 -10.15 9.62
N PHE A 15 10.40 -9.83 8.96
CA PHE A 15 9.20 -10.66 8.92
C PHE A 15 8.46 -10.38 7.61
N SER A 16 7.84 -11.40 7.01
CA SER A 16 6.99 -11.20 5.85
C SER A 16 5.78 -12.11 5.88
N GLU A 17 4.67 -11.59 5.37
CA GLU A 17 3.41 -12.31 5.24
C GLU A 17 2.77 -11.92 3.91
N LYS A 18 2.08 -12.86 3.26
CA LYS A 18 1.52 -12.66 1.93
C LYS A 18 0.07 -13.10 1.91
N ARG A 19 -0.76 -12.36 1.16
CA ARG A 19 -2.15 -12.72 0.82
C ARG A 19 -3.04 -13.04 2.03
N VAL A 20 -2.96 -12.19 3.06
CA VAL A 20 -3.82 -12.28 4.25
C VAL A 20 -5.14 -11.58 3.98
N ASP A 21 -6.28 -12.26 4.16
CA ASP A 21 -7.60 -11.63 3.97
C ASP A 21 -7.82 -10.52 5.01
N LEU A 22 -8.11 -9.31 4.52
CA LEU A 22 -8.38 -8.15 5.37
C LEU A 22 -9.61 -8.34 6.26
N LYS A 23 -10.64 -9.05 5.77
CA LYS A 23 -11.85 -9.33 6.56
C LYS A 23 -11.56 -10.29 7.70
N GLU A 24 -10.63 -11.23 7.51
CA GLU A 24 -10.24 -12.19 8.55
C GLU A 24 -9.46 -11.52 9.68
N ILE A 25 -8.50 -10.64 9.34
CA ILE A 25 -7.67 -9.99 10.37
C ILE A 25 -8.31 -8.77 11.02
N GLY A 26 -9.26 -8.13 10.33
CA GLY A 26 -9.93 -6.93 10.80
C GLY A 26 -9.05 -5.68 10.88
N TRP A 27 -9.71 -4.54 11.10
CA TRP A 27 -9.05 -3.23 11.15
C TRP A 27 -7.98 -3.13 12.24
N GLU A 28 -8.23 -3.64 13.44
CA GLU A 28 -7.29 -3.53 14.56
C GLU A 28 -5.92 -4.11 14.20
N LYS A 29 -5.91 -5.33 13.64
CA LYS A 29 -4.68 -6.00 13.24
C LYS A 29 -4.02 -5.31 12.05
N LEU A 30 -4.79 -4.88 11.04
CA LEU A 30 -4.29 -4.10 9.91
C LEU A 30 -3.60 -2.80 10.38
N SER A 31 -4.25 -2.03 11.25
CA SER A 31 -3.71 -0.78 11.78
C SER A 31 -2.40 -1.00 12.55
N ASN A 32 -2.30 -2.11 13.28
CA ASN A 32 -1.07 -2.50 13.96
C ASN A 32 0.04 -2.91 12.98
N ILE A 33 -0.29 -3.54 11.86
CA ILE A 33 0.67 -3.82 10.78
C ILE A 33 1.19 -2.50 10.19
N VAL A 34 0.31 -1.57 9.83
CA VAL A 34 0.69 -0.25 9.28
C VAL A 34 1.64 0.48 10.22
N LYS A 35 1.32 0.54 11.51
CA LYS A 35 2.18 1.14 12.54
C LYS A 35 3.56 0.48 12.60
N LYS A 36 3.62 -0.86 12.56
CA LYS A 36 4.88 -1.61 12.59
C LYS A 36 5.70 -1.36 11.34
N VAL A 37 5.09 -1.38 10.16
CA VAL A 37 5.78 -1.09 8.89
C VAL A 37 6.35 0.32 8.91
N PHE A 38 5.57 1.30 9.39
CA PHE A 38 6.01 2.68 9.56
C PHE A 38 7.21 2.79 10.51
N SER A 39 7.15 2.17 11.70
CA SER A 39 8.21 2.30 12.72
C SER A 39 9.47 1.50 12.40
N CYS A 40 9.31 0.31 11.80
CA CYS A 40 10.41 -0.65 11.58
C CYS A 40 10.97 -0.60 10.16
N GLY A 41 10.34 0.16 9.26
CA GLY A 41 10.58 0.10 7.83
C GLY A 41 10.07 -1.19 7.18
N GLY A 42 9.98 -1.16 5.87
CA GLY A 42 9.49 -2.27 5.05
C GLY A 42 8.37 -1.83 4.12
N SER A 43 7.38 -2.68 3.89
CA SER A 43 6.28 -2.36 2.98
C SER A 43 4.99 -3.08 3.37
N ILE A 44 3.87 -2.51 2.93
CA ILE A 44 2.55 -3.15 2.95
C ILE A 44 1.87 -2.86 1.62
N ILE A 45 1.22 -3.88 1.06
CA ILE A 45 0.46 -3.80 -0.17
C ILE A 45 -0.90 -4.46 0.08
N ILE A 46 -1.98 -3.74 -0.21
CA ILE A 46 -3.33 -4.28 -0.27
C ILE A 46 -3.67 -4.49 -1.74
N HIS A 47 -3.98 -5.72 -2.12
CA HIS A 47 -4.44 -6.08 -3.46
C HIS A 47 -5.96 -6.21 -3.42
N LYS A 48 -6.64 -5.52 -4.32
CA LYS A 48 -8.00 -5.83 -4.73
C LYS A 48 -7.89 -6.95 -5.75
N THR A 49 -8.43 -8.10 -5.42
CA THR A 49 -8.27 -9.31 -6.23
C THR A 49 -9.63 -9.90 -6.56
N ASP A 50 -9.77 -10.33 -7.82
CA ASP A 50 -10.83 -11.27 -8.16
C ASP A 50 -10.35 -12.68 -7.86
N ALA A 51 -11.06 -13.35 -6.96
CA ALA A 51 -10.78 -14.71 -6.56
C ALA A 51 -11.87 -15.63 -7.09
N ASP A 52 -11.49 -16.55 -7.97
CA ASP A 52 -12.38 -17.57 -8.50
C ASP A 52 -11.89 -18.96 -8.10
N TYR A 53 -12.84 -19.84 -7.79
CA TYR A 53 -12.52 -21.24 -7.52
C TYR A 53 -12.23 -21.94 -8.84
N SER A 54 -11.00 -22.42 -9.00
CA SER A 54 -10.62 -23.22 -10.15
C SER A 54 -10.93 -24.69 -9.85
N GLU A 55 -11.90 -25.26 -10.56
CA GLU A 55 -12.21 -26.69 -10.47
C GLU A 55 -11.01 -27.56 -10.89
N GLU A 56 -10.15 -27.07 -11.79
CA GLU A 56 -8.96 -27.78 -12.25
C GLU A 56 -7.85 -27.89 -11.21
N SER A 57 -7.68 -26.84 -10.39
CA SER A 57 -6.63 -26.81 -9.36
C SER A 57 -7.15 -27.03 -7.94
N GLU A 58 -8.48 -27.16 -7.77
CA GLU A 58 -9.18 -27.20 -6.47
C GLU A 58 -8.76 -26.08 -5.50
N GLN A 59 -8.34 -24.94 -6.06
CA GLN A 59 -7.80 -23.80 -5.32
C GLN A 59 -8.43 -22.49 -5.79
N LEU A 60 -8.41 -21.49 -4.91
CA LEU A 60 -8.72 -20.11 -5.29
C LEU A 60 -7.59 -19.56 -6.16
N VAL A 61 -7.94 -19.16 -7.38
CA VAL A 61 -7.06 -18.45 -8.29
C VAL A 61 -7.32 -16.97 -8.12
N TYR A 62 -6.25 -16.21 -7.85
CA TYR A 62 -6.30 -14.78 -7.64
C TYR A 62 -5.84 -14.05 -8.90
N SER A 63 -6.67 -13.15 -9.40
CA SER A 63 -6.32 -12.14 -10.38
C SER A 63 -6.25 -10.78 -9.68
N ASP A 64 -5.10 -10.12 -9.68
CA ASP A 64 -4.98 -8.78 -9.08
C ASP A 64 -5.54 -7.75 -10.05
N ILE A 65 -6.43 -6.89 -9.55
CA ILE A 65 -7.05 -5.81 -10.31
C ILE A 65 -6.30 -4.51 -10.02
N ASP A 66 -6.35 -4.10 -8.75
CA ASP A 66 -5.76 -2.86 -8.24
C ASP A 66 -4.95 -3.14 -6.97
N SER A 67 -4.10 -2.20 -6.58
CA SER A 67 -3.32 -2.30 -5.37
C SER A 67 -3.04 -0.94 -4.74
N TYR A 68 -2.92 -0.92 -3.42
CA TYR A 68 -2.44 0.22 -2.65
C TYR A 68 -1.19 -0.20 -1.92
N SER A 69 -0.13 0.58 -2.04
CA SER A 69 1.20 0.25 -1.55
C SER A 69 1.74 1.36 -0.68
N MET A 70 2.27 0.98 0.48
CA MET A 70 3.08 1.85 1.34
C MET A 70 4.46 1.23 1.47
N VAL A 71 5.49 2.04 1.22
CA VAL A 71 6.90 1.67 1.40
C VAL A 71 7.50 2.62 2.43
N CYS A 72 8.07 2.07 3.49
CA CYS A 72 8.56 2.83 4.64
C CYS A 72 10.06 2.64 4.84
N ASP A 73 10.75 3.75 5.08
CA ASP A 73 12.07 3.79 5.68
C ASP A 73 11.94 4.43 7.05
N SER A 74 12.27 3.67 8.11
CA SER A 74 12.15 4.12 9.51
C SER A 74 12.89 5.42 9.82
N ARG A 75 13.87 5.83 9.00
CA ARG A 75 14.62 7.08 9.17
C ARG A 75 13.89 8.29 8.62
N TYR A 76 13.11 8.12 7.55
CA TYR A 76 12.64 9.23 6.71
C TYR A 76 11.13 9.32 6.64
N GLY A 77 10.41 8.21 6.74
CA GLY A 77 8.95 8.15 6.58
C GLY A 77 8.52 7.15 5.51
N TYR A 78 7.47 7.49 4.76
CA TYR A 78 6.86 6.59 3.79
C TYR A 78 6.53 7.24 2.45
N LEU A 79 6.41 6.37 1.47
CA LEU A 79 5.84 6.64 0.15
C LEU A 79 4.56 5.82 0.03
N PHE A 80 3.51 6.44 -0.50
CA PHE A 80 2.22 5.80 -0.67
C PHE A 80 1.75 5.96 -2.12
N GLY A 81 1.52 4.84 -2.78
CA GLY A 81 1.10 4.80 -4.18
C GLY A 81 0.02 3.77 -4.40
N CYS A 82 -0.89 4.03 -5.33
CA CYS A 82 -1.85 3.05 -5.82
C CYS A 82 -1.51 2.64 -7.25
N SER A 83 -1.83 1.41 -7.61
CA SER A 83 -1.91 0.98 -8.99
C SER A 83 -3.32 1.23 -9.50
N ILE A 84 -3.44 2.00 -10.58
CA ILE A 84 -4.71 2.28 -11.22
C ILE A 84 -4.74 1.46 -12.50
N SER A 85 -5.76 0.61 -12.65
CA SER A 85 -6.08 -0.06 -13.91
C SER A 85 -6.45 0.96 -15.00
N GLU A 86 -6.58 0.50 -16.24
CA GLU A 86 -6.91 1.35 -17.39
C GLU A 86 -8.05 2.34 -17.08
N ASN A 87 -7.80 3.62 -17.33
CA ASN A 87 -8.77 4.71 -17.16
C ASN A 87 -8.69 5.69 -18.34
N GLU A 88 -9.52 6.74 -18.34
CA GLU A 88 -9.55 7.73 -19.44
C GLU A 88 -8.20 8.44 -19.67
N GLU A 89 -7.43 8.65 -18.60
CA GLU A 89 -6.11 9.29 -18.64
C GLU A 89 -5.00 8.32 -19.07
N TYR A 90 -5.20 7.02 -18.81
CA TYR A 90 -4.23 5.94 -18.98
C TYR A 90 -4.90 4.68 -19.54
N PRO A 91 -5.16 4.63 -20.86
CA PRO A 91 -6.06 3.64 -21.46
C PRO A 91 -5.45 2.26 -21.71
N ALA A 92 -4.19 2.01 -21.34
CA ALA A 92 -3.53 0.72 -21.60
C ALA A 92 -2.58 0.28 -20.48
N GLY A 93 -2.91 -0.78 -19.76
CA GLY A 93 -2.10 -1.34 -18.68
C GLY A 93 -2.36 -0.75 -17.29
N THR A 94 -1.50 -1.12 -16.34
CA THR A 94 -1.60 -0.73 -14.93
C THR A 94 -0.52 0.30 -14.60
N TYR A 95 -0.91 1.42 -13.98
CA TYR A 95 -0.02 2.55 -13.71
C TYR A 95 0.12 2.80 -12.22
N LEU A 96 1.34 3.07 -11.76
CA LEU A 96 1.59 3.46 -10.36
C LEU A 96 1.41 4.98 -10.20
N ARG A 97 0.38 5.39 -9.47
CA ARG A 97 0.18 6.79 -9.05
C ARG A 97 0.68 6.95 -7.61
N LEU A 98 1.79 7.68 -7.44
CA LEU A 98 2.17 8.18 -6.11
C LEU A 98 1.11 9.18 -5.64
N VAL A 99 0.49 8.90 -4.50
CA VAL A 99 -0.62 9.70 -3.97
C VAL A 99 -0.06 10.80 -3.06
N ASN A 100 0.90 10.50 -2.18
CA ASN A 100 1.45 11.47 -1.22
C ASN A 100 2.52 12.42 -1.81
N ARG A 101 2.16 13.20 -2.83
CA ARG A 101 3.10 14.11 -3.51
C ARG A 101 3.42 15.40 -2.74
N LYS A 102 2.60 15.79 -1.77
CA LYS A 102 2.89 16.93 -0.89
C LYS A 102 4.01 16.60 0.09
N THR A 103 5.13 17.32 -0.02
CA THR A 103 6.26 17.27 0.92
C THR A 103 6.52 18.66 1.49
N LYS A 104 6.99 18.72 2.74
CA LYS A 104 7.48 19.97 3.34
C LYS A 104 8.70 20.52 2.58
N ASN A 105 9.54 19.66 2.03
CA ASN A 105 10.78 20.01 1.35
C ASN A 105 10.88 19.34 -0.04
N PRO A 106 10.41 19.98 -1.12
CA PRO A 106 10.37 19.39 -2.47
C PRO A 106 11.75 19.17 -3.12
N ASP A 107 12.77 19.87 -2.61
CA ASP A 107 14.15 19.76 -3.08
C ASP A 107 14.96 18.67 -2.36
N GLU A 108 14.44 18.14 -1.25
CA GLU A 108 15.09 17.10 -0.47
C GLU A 108 14.95 15.74 -1.17
N ILE A 109 16.07 15.06 -1.35
CA ILE A 109 16.13 13.71 -1.92
C ILE A 109 16.53 12.76 -0.80
N TYR A 110 15.65 11.83 -0.48
CA TYR A 110 15.89 10.80 0.51
C TYR A 110 16.49 9.56 -0.17
N ILE A 111 17.50 8.95 0.45
CA ILE A 111 18.04 7.67 0.01
C ILE A 111 17.30 6.59 0.78
N PHE A 112 16.31 6.00 0.13
CA PHE A 112 15.44 4.95 0.66
C PHE A 112 16.15 3.59 0.60
N GLU A 113 16.10 2.85 1.70
CA GLU A 113 16.54 1.45 1.77
C GLU A 113 15.40 0.54 2.28
N PRO A 114 14.24 0.50 1.60
CA PRO A 114 13.14 -0.36 2.03
C PRO A 114 13.50 -1.85 1.91
N HIS A 115 14.47 -2.18 1.05
CA HIS A 115 15.03 -3.50 0.82
C HIS A 115 16.56 -3.45 0.84
N GLU A 116 17.26 -4.31 0.08
CA GLU A 116 18.74 -4.32 0.00
C GLU A 116 19.30 -3.25 -0.94
N ASP A 117 18.45 -2.70 -1.81
CA ASP A 117 18.83 -1.66 -2.76
C ASP A 117 18.53 -0.26 -2.22
N GLU A 118 19.51 0.65 -2.37
CA GLU A 118 19.36 2.07 -2.17
C GLU A 118 18.72 2.72 -3.40
N TRP A 119 17.68 3.54 -3.20
CA TRP A 119 17.11 4.35 -4.28
C TRP A 119 16.71 5.73 -3.80
N LYS A 120 16.67 6.68 -4.73
CA LYS A 120 16.34 8.07 -4.43
C LYS A 120 14.84 8.29 -4.49
N ALA A 121 14.28 8.78 -3.41
CA ALA A 121 12.89 9.16 -3.31
C ALA A 121 12.74 10.66 -3.08
N LYS A 122 11.76 11.24 -3.77
CA LYS A 122 11.16 12.52 -3.42
C LYS A 122 9.75 12.26 -2.89
N TYR A 123 9.16 13.24 -2.22
CA TYR A 123 7.77 13.17 -1.74
C TYR A 123 7.53 12.16 -0.62
N VAL A 124 8.45 12.12 0.34
CA VAL A 124 8.33 11.28 1.54
C VAL A 124 7.42 11.97 2.54
N ASN A 125 6.44 11.23 3.06
CA ASN A 125 5.53 11.70 4.11
C ASN A 125 5.90 11.08 5.45
N GLN A 126 5.68 11.81 6.53
CA GLN A 126 6.04 11.45 7.92
C GLN A 126 4.82 11.35 8.84
N ASP A 127 3.63 11.60 8.32
CA ASP A 127 2.39 11.62 9.09
C ASP A 127 1.77 10.22 9.16
N LEU A 128 1.94 9.56 10.31
CA LEU A 128 1.35 8.25 10.56
C LEU A 128 -0.19 8.29 10.65
N GLU A 129 -0.78 9.39 11.14
CA GLU A 129 -2.23 9.49 11.23
C GLU A 129 -2.85 9.54 9.84
N LEU A 130 -2.23 10.30 8.93
CA LEU A 130 -2.61 10.30 7.52
C LEU A 130 -2.52 8.90 6.91
N ALA A 131 -1.40 8.18 7.11
CA ALA A 131 -1.27 6.80 6.63
C ALA A 131 -2.39 5.90 7.16
N LEU A 132 -2.71 5.98 8.46
CA LEU A 132 -3.79 5.22 9.07
C LEU A 132 -5.16 5.55 8.47
N ASN A 133 -5.44 6.83 8.20
CA ASN A 133 -6.69 7.23 7.55
C ASN A 133 -6.81 6.65 6.13
N LEU A 134 -5.73 6.71 5.33
CA LEU A 134 -5.72 6.12 3.98
C LEU A 134 -5.98 4.61 4.00
N PHE A 135 -5.32 3.88 4.90
CA PHE A 135 -5.55 2.44 5.05
C PHE A 135 -6.94 2.13 5.60
N LYS A 136 -7.52 3.03 6.40
CA LYS A 136 -8.88 2.88 6.90
C LYS A 136 -9.90 3.01 5.78
N ASP A 137 -9.73 4.00 4.90
CA ASP A 137 -10.60 4.16 3.73
C ASP A 137 -10.58 2.91 2.85
N ILE A 138 -9.39 2.39 2.54
CA ILE A 138 -9.24 1.16 1.75
C ILE A 138 -9.90 -0.03 2.45
N TYR A 139 -9.79 -0.13 3.77
CA TYR A 139 -10.42 -1.20 4.54
C TYR A 139 -11.95 -1.12 4.54
N GLU A 140 -12.52 0.07 4.72
CA GLU A 140 -13.97 0.28 4.85
C GLU A 140 -14.69 0.31 3.50
N TYR A 141 -14.09 0.97 2.50
CA TYR A 141 -14.74 1.26 1.21
C TYR A 141 -14.11 0.50 0.05
N GLY A 142 -12.94 -0.12 0.24
CA GLY A 142 -12.23 -0.80 -0.82
C GLY A 142 -11.58 0.16 -1.83
N ASP A 143 -11.55 1.46 -1.53
CA ASP A 143 -10.93 2.53 -2.33
C ASP A 143 -10.58 3.75 -1.43
N LEU A 144 -9.82 4.70 -1.97
CA LEU A 144 -9.54 5.99 -1.34
C LEU A 144 -10.72 6.95 -1.56
N LEU A 145 -11.16 7.62 -0.51
CA LEU A 145 -12.19 8.66 -0.62
C LEU A 145 -11.63 9.92 -1.30
N GLU A 146 -12.49 10.67 -1.98
CA GLU A 146 -12.11 11.95 -2.63
C GLU A 146 -11.46 12.93 -1.65
N ASP A 147 -11.98 13.04 -0.42
CA ASP A 147 -11.42 13.91 0.61
C ASP A 147 -10.00 13.51 1.04
N SER A 148 -9.70 12.21 1.01
CA SER A 148 -8.37 11.68 1.26
C SER A 148 -7.42 11.93 0.09
N ASN A 149 -7.94 12.02 -1.14
CA ASN A 149 -7.16 12.49 -2.30
C ASN A 149 -6.85 13.99 -2.20
N ILE A 150 -7.76 14.82 -1.69
CA ILE A 150 -7.55 16.28 -1.49
C ILE A 150 -6.47 16.56 -0.42
N MET A 151 -6.37 15.70 0.60
CA MET A 151 -5.29 15.77 1.61
C MET A 151 -3.89 15.51 1.01
N LEU A 152 -3.84 14.98 -0.22
CA LEU A 152 -2.62 14.51 -0.87
C LEU A 152 -2.24 15.33 -2.14
N GLU A 153 -3.19 16.08 -2.72
CA GLU A 153 -3.01 17.05 -3.84
C GLU A 153 -2.58 18.44 -3.38
#